data_AF-A0A935JT24-F1
#
_entry.id   AF-A0A935JT24-F1
#
_cell.length_a   1.000
_cell.length_b   1.000
_cell.length_c   1.000
_cell.angle_alpha   90.00
_cell.angle_beta   90.00
_cell.angle_gamma   90.00
#
_symmetry.space_group_name_H-M   'P 1'
#
loop_
_entity.id
_entity.type
_entity.pdbx_description
1 polymer ?
#
loop_
_entity_poly.entity_id
_entity_poly.type
_entity_poly.pdbx_seq_one_letter_code
_entity_poly.pdbx_strand_id
1 'polypeptide(L)'
;MQWSVNGGPITTENYALNLDSLKESAILPLTGSINYAAGIGKIDIAITKVNASVDDKPSNNSRSVPLEGVTPAPHKKIFVEEATGTWCQWCPRGAVYMDSLTKLFPNHFVGVAVHNNDPMTVNEYDAGWTSVPGFTGYPSVLTNRKTLGDPNGLEPVFYDQIVEITPVKIELGASFNDVSRELKVEIKSDFIESVSGDHIINLGNYTHLHAKLIYCKQNTTYS
;
A
#
# COMPACT_ATOMS: atom_id res chain seq x y z
N MET A 1 4.32 18.02 25.03
CA MET A 1 4.78 18.09 23.64
C MET A 1 3.79 18.89 22.83
N GLN A 2 4.26 19.65 21.85
CA GLN A 2 3.45 20.41 20.91
C GLN A 2 3.84 20.05 19.49
N TRP A 3 2.89 20.02 18.58
CA TRP A 3 3.17 19.85 17.16
C TRP A 3 2.18 20.64 16.29
N SER A 4 2.63 21.06 15.12
CA SER A 4 1.78 21.70 14.11
C SER A 4 2.23 21.34 12.70
N VAL A 5 1.29 21.38 11.77
CA VAL A 5 1.51 21.08 10.36
C VAL A 5 1.52 22.40 9.58
N ASN A 6 2.60 22.68 8.84
CA ASN A 6 2.74 23.86 7.99
C ASN A 6 2.40 25.19 8.70
N GLY A 7 2.75 25.32 10.00
CA GLY A 7 2.44 26.51 10.80
C GLY A 7 0.95 26.68 11.11
N GLY A 8 0.13 25.64 10.92
CA GLY A 8 -1.27 25.59 11.31
C GLY A 8 -1.49 25.51 12.84
N PRO A 9 -2.71 25.15 13.27
CA PRO A 9 -3.04 25.04 14.70
C PRO A 9 -2.07 24.13 15.45
N ILE A 10 -1.70 24.53 16.66
CA ILE A 10 -0.80 23.76 17.53
C ILE A 10 -1.63 22.76 18.33
N THR A 11 -1.32 21.48 18.16
CA THR A 11 -1.80 20.40 19.02
C THR A 11 -0.87 20.28 20.22
N THR A 12 -1.43 20.22 21.43
CA THR A 12 -0.66 19.98 22.66
C THR A 12 -1.01 18.62 23.25
N GLU A 13 -0.01 17.81 23.50
CA GLU A 13 -0.14 16.46 24.02
C GLU A 13 0.76 16.25 25.25
N ASN A 14 0.20 15.56 26.24
CA ASN A 14 0.90 15.22 27.48
C ASN A 14 1.12 13.72 27.52
N TYR A 15 2.36 13.32 27.80
CA TYR A 15 2.75 11.92 27.89
C TYR A 15 3.24 11.64 29.30
N ALA A 16 2.73 10.56 29.90
CA ALA A 16 3.35 9.97 31.07
C ALA A 16 4.46 9.04 30.58
N LEU A 17 5.71 9.41 30.84
CA LEU A 17 6.87 8.63 30.43
C LEU A 17 7.54 8.03 31.67
N ASN A 18 7.73 6.71 31.68
CA ASN A 18 8.58 6.02 32.63
C ASN A 18 9.66 5.26 31.85
N LEU A 19 10.91 5.68 32.01
CA LEU A 19 12.06 5.04 31.37
C LEU A 19 12.66 4.03 32.34
N ASP A 20 12.83 2.79 31.90
CA ASP A 20 13.58 1.80 32.65
C ASP A 20 15.04 2.26 32.85
N SER A 21 15.68 1.76 33.90
CA SER A 21 17.11 2.04 34.15
C SER A 21 17.94 1.76 32.89
N LEU A 22 18.86 2.67 32.57
CA LEU A 22 19.74 2.64 31.39
C LEU A 22 19.08 2.88 30.03
N LYS A 23 17.77 3.18 29.96
CA LYS A 23 17.16 3.66 28.70
C LYS A 23 17.35 5.16 28.52
N GLU A 24 17.83 5.53 27.34
CA GLU A 24 18.10 6.94 26.96
C GLU A 24 17.05 7.52 26.00
N SER A 25 16.09 6.72 25.54
CA SER A 25 15.10 7.16 24.56
C SER A 25 13.73 6.49 24.72
N ALA A 26 12.69 7.17 24.23
CA ALA A 26 11.33 6.68 24.13
C ALA A 26 10.64 7.17 22.85
N ILE A 27 9.65 6.43 22.40
CA ILE A 27 8.78 6.79 21.28
C ILE A 27 7.52 7.44 21.84
N LEU A 28 7.24 8.68 21.43
CA LEU A 28 6.02 9.40 21.76
C LEU A 28 5.17 9.49 20.47
N PRO A 29 4.12 8.67 20.32
CA PRO A 29 3.33 8.64 19.09
C PRO A 29 2.39 9.85 19.03
N LEU A 30 2.49 10.67 17.98
CA LEU A 30 1.55 11.78 17.75
C LEU A 30 0.11 11.25 17.72
N THR A 31 -0.80 11.89 18.44
CA THR A 31 -2.20 11.46 18.48
C THR A 31 -3.01 12.07 17.35
N GLY A 32 -3.89 11.27 16.75
CA GLY A 32 -4.79 11.71 15.69
C GLY A 32 -4.20 11.63 14.28
N SER A 33 -5.07 11.87 13.30
CA SER A 33 -4.68 11.90 11.89
C SER A 33 -4.10 13.25 11.52
N ILE A 34 -2.91 13.24 10.93
CA ILE A 34 -2.28 14.43 10.37
C ILE A 34 -2.87 14.65 8.98
N ASN A 35 -3.80 15.60 8.86
CA ASN A 35 -4.30 16.01 7.55
C ASN A 35 -3.27 16.92 6.89
N TYR A 36 -2.85 16.55 5.69
CA TYR A 36 -1.77 17.22 4.99
C TYR A 36 -2.19 17.54 3.56
N ALA A 37 -1.93 18.77 3.10
CA ALA A 37 -2.23 19.19 1.74
C ALA A 37 -1.15 18.69 0.78
N ALA A 38 -1.48 18.55 -0.52
CA ALA A 38 -0.47 18.19 -1.50
C ALA A 38 0.69 19.20 -1.56
N GLY A 39 1.89 18.69 -1.83
CA GLY A 39 3.12 19.46 -1.96
C GLY A 39 4.06 19.33 -0.77
N ILE A 40 5.20 20.04 -0.86
CA ILE A 40 6.25 20.03 0.15
C ILE A 40 5.87 20.95 1.30
N GLY A 41 6.08 20.47 2.52
CA GLY A 41 6.10 21.32 3.71
C GLY A 41 6.64 20.52 4.89
N LYS A 42 6.07 20.69 6.08
CA LYS A 42 6.70 20.19 7.31
C LYS A 42 5.73 19.97 8.46
N ILE A 43 6.15 19.10 9.36
CA ILE A 43 5.66 19.06 10.74
C ILE A 43 6.71 19.67 11.65
N ASP A 44 6.29 20.64 12.46
CA ASP A 44 7.10 21.23 13.52
C ASP A 44 6.72 20.57 14.84
N ILE A 45 7.70 20.03 15.55
CA ILE A 45 7.50 19.34 16.84
C ILE A 45 8.34 20.05 17.89
N ALA A 46 7.78 20.24 19.09
CA ALA A 46 8.47 20.86 20.22
C ALA A 46 8.14 20.17 21.56
N ILE A 47 9.15 19.93 22.39
CA ILE A 47 9.00 19.54 23.79
C ILE A 47 9.03 20.81 24.63
N THR A 48 7.85 21.25 25.08
CA THR A 48 7.72 22.52 25.80
C THR A 48 7.98 22.44 27.30
N LYS A 49 7.74 21.27 27.90
CA LYS A 49 7.92 21.02 29.33
C LYS A 49 8.33 19.57 29.57
N VAL A 50 9.16 19.38 30.59
CA VAL A 50 9.54 18.08 31.15
C VAL A 50 9.24 18.13 32.64
N ASN A 51 8.51 17.14 33.17
CA ASN A 51 8.09 17.11 34.58
C ASN A 51 7.42 18.42 35.06
N ALA A 52 6.57 19.01 34.21
CA ALA A 52 5.90 20.30 34.40
C ALA A 52 6.81 21.55 34.47
N SER A 53 8.12 21.39 34.36
CA SER A 53 9.13 22.45 34.31
C SER A 53 9.60 22.73 32.89
N VAL A 54 10.21 23.90 32.68
CA VAL A 54 10.97 24.18 31.46
C VAL A 54 12.21 23.29 31.46
N ASP A 55 12.55 22.75 30.31
CA ASP A 55 13.77 21.95 30.12
C ASP A 55 15.04 22.81 30.27
N ASP A 56 16.12 22.18 30.75
CA ASP A 56 17.39 22.86 31.07
C ASP A 56 18.14 23.36 29.83
N LYS A 57 17.83 22.84 28.63
CA LYS A 57 18.46 23.23 27.37
C LYS A 57 17.42 23.53 26.28
N PRO A 58 16.71 24.67 26.33
CA PRO A 58 15.63 24.97 25.39
C PRO A 58 16.00 24.95 23.89
N SER A 59 17.28 25.07 23.55
CA SER A 59 17.76 25.13 22.16
C SER A 59 17.67 23.81 21.39
N ASN A 60 17.47 22.67 22.05
CA ASN A 60 17.32 21.36 21.38
C ASN A 60 15.91 20.77 21.51
N ASN A 61 14.93 21.57 21.92
CA ASN A 61 13.58 21.09 22.20
C ASN A 61 12.68 20.99 20.98
N SER A 62 13.13 21.44 19.81
CA SER A 62 12.30 21.44 18.60
C SER A 62 12.98 20.83 17.39
N ARG A 63 12.17 20.27 16.50
CA ARG A 63 12.60 19.75 15.21
C ARG A 63 11.51 19.97 14.17
N SER A 64 11.92 20.38 12.98
CA SER A 64 11.08 20.36 11.79
C SER A 64 11.41 19.11 10.97
N VAL A 65 10.39 18.36 10.59
CA VAL A 65 10.53 17.19 9.71
C VAL A 65 9.80 17.52 8.40
N PRO A 66 10.47 17.42 7.23
CA PRO A 66 9.80 17.64 5.96
C PRO A 66 8.75 16.56 5.73
N LEU A 67 7.62 16.96 5.15
CA LEU A 67 6.54 16.09 4.73
C LEU A 67 6.14 16.45 3.31
N GLU A 68 5.91 15.42 2.49
CA GLU A 68 5.37 15.56 1.15
C GLU A 68 3.98 14.95 1.11
N GLY A 69 2.99 15.80 0.84
CA GLY A 69 1.64 15.36 0.58
C GLY A 69 1.47 15.04 -0.88
N VAL A 70 0.82 13.91 -1.18
CA VAL A 70 0.39 13.59 -2.53
C VAL A 70 -1.13 13.59 -2.60
N THR A 71 -1.68 14.17 -3.67
CA THR A 71 -3.08 13.97 -4.04
C THR A 71 -3.11 12.90 -5.12
N PRO A 72 -3.71 11.73 -4.86
CA PRO A 72 -3.92 10.72 -5.89
C PRO A 72 -4.61 11.30 -7.12
N ALA A 73 -4.15 10.93 -8.32
CA ALA A 73 -4.84 11.26 -9.54
C ALA A 73 -6.28 10.69 -9.51
N PRO A 74 -7.27 11.40 -10.08
CA PRO A 74 -8.66 10.95 -10.07
C PRO A 74 -8.79 9.51 -10.58
N HIS A 75 -9.50 8.67 -9.82
CA HIS A 75 -9.75 7.25 -10.13
C HIS A 75 -8.51 6.35 -10.23
N LYS A 76 -7.32 6.84 -9.85
CA LYS A 76 -6.08 6.06 -9.92
C LYS A 76 -6.07 4.97 -8.85
N LYS A 77 -5.70 3.77 -9.29
CA LYS A 77 -5.24 2.67 -8.44
C LYS A 77 -3.89 2.19 -8.94
N ILE A 78 -3.05 1.73 -8.02
CA ILE A 78 -1.77 1.08 -8.32
C ILE A 78 -1.99 -0.42 -8.23
N PHE A 79 -1.79 -1.09 -9.35
CA PHE A 79 -1.80 -2.54 -9.44
C PHE A 79 -0.38 -3.05 -9.18
N VAL A 80 -0.22 -3.98 -8.23
CA VAL A 80 1.09 -4.53 -7.87
C VAL A 80 1.04 -6.03 -7.89
N GLU A 81 1.93 -6.64 -8.65
CA GLU A 81 2.10 -8.09 -8.71
C GLU A 81 3.37 -8.45 -7.94
N GLU A 82 3.26 -9.30 -6.92
CA GLU A 82 4.39 -9.79 -6.14
C GLU A 82 4.73 -11.21 -6.58
N ALA A 83 5.93 -11.41 -7.13
CA ALA A 83 6.51 -12.74 -7.30
C ALA A 83 6.86 -13.30 -5.92
N THR A 84 6.22 -14.41 -5.51
CA THR A 84 6.42 -14.99 -4.17
C THR A 84 6.35 -16.52 -4.17
N GLY A 85 6.55 -17.14 -3.01
CA GLY A 85 6.46 -18.58 -2.83
C GLY A 85 6.59 -18.99 -1.36
N THR A 86 5.87 -20.04 -0.95
CA THR A 86 5.88 -20.54 0.45
C THR A 86 7.24 -21.08 0.89
N TRP A 87 8.07 -21.52 -0.05
CA TRP A 87 9.44 -21.98 0.19
C TRP A 87 10.46 -20.83 0.34
N CYS A 88 10.08 -19.60 -0.02
CA CYS A 88 10.96 -18.44 -0.07
C CYS A 88 11.07 -17.76 1.31
N GLN A 89 12.20 -17.98 2.00
CA GLN A 89 12.47 -17.41 3.33
C GLN A 89 12.52 -15.87 3.36
N TRP A 90 12.78 -15.25 2.21
CA TRP A 90 12.91 -13.82 2.05
C TRP A 90 11.61 -13.12 1.67
N CYS A 91 10.61 -13.88 1.20
CA CYS A 91 9.33 -13.39 0.73
C CYS A 91 8.35 -12.87 1.82
N PRO A 92 8.46 -13.23 3.12
CA PRO A 92 7.63 -12.61 4.14
C PRO A 92 7.69 -11.08 4.15
N ARG A 93 8.82 -10.46 3.77
CA ARG A 93 8.92 -9.00 3.64
C ARG A 93 7.95 -8.45 2.59
N GLY A 94 7.83 -9.11 1.44
CA GLY A 94 6.94 -8.69 0.36
C GLY A 94 5.49 -8.76 0.80
N ALA A 95 5.08 -9.87 1.41
CA ALA A 95 3.76 -10.02 2.01
C ALA A 95 3.42 -8.90 3.02
N VAL A 96 4.38 -8.48 3.86
CA VAL A 96 4.20 -7.36 4.81
C VAL A 96 3.96 -6.04 4.09
N TYR A 97 4.73 -5.71 3.04
CA TYR A 97 4.49 -4.50 2.25
C TYR A 97 3.14 -4.52 1.54
N MET A 98 2.78 -5.65 0.91
CA MET A 98 1.51 -5.81 0.20
C MET A 98 0.30 -5.66 1.15
N ASP A 99 0.36 -6.28 2.33
CA ASP A 99 -0.67 -6.18 3.37
C ASP A 99 -0.75 -4.76 3.96
N SER A 100 0.40 -4.12 4.20
CA SER A 100 0.45 -2.74 4.71
C SER A 100 -0.18 -1.75 3.74
N LEU A 101 0.20 -1.79 2.46
CA LEU A 101 -0.35 -0.87 1.45
C LEU A 101 -1.83 -1.15 1.16
N THR A 102 -2.27 -2.41 1.22
CA THR A 102 -3.69 -2.76 1.12
C THR A 102 -4.50 -2.13 2.26
N LYS A 103 -3.96 -2.12 3.49
CA LYS A 103 -4.61 -1.53 4.67
C LYS A 103 -4.57 0.00 4.67
N LEU A 104 -3.44 0.58 4.28
CA LEU A 104 -3.23 2.03 4.25
C LEU A 104 -3.99 2.70 3.10
N PHE A 105 -4.05 2.03 1.94
CA PHE A 105 -4.57 2.59 0.70
C PHE A 105 -5.63 1.68 0.04
N PRO A 106 -6.70 1.26 0.76
CA PRO A 106 -7.65 0.25 0.27
C PRO A 106 -8.39 0.65 -1.01
N ASN A 107 -8.49 1.97 -1.28
CA ASN A 107 -9.13 2.48 -2.49
C ASN A 107 -8.16 2.73 -3.65
N HIS A 108 -6.85 2.69 -3.39
CA HIS A 108 -5.79 3.10 -4.33
C HIS A 108 -4.75 2.01 -4.58
N PHE A 109 -4.80 0.89 -3.88
CA PHE A 109 -3.85 -0.22 -4.03
C PHE A 109 -4.59 -1.52 -4.35
N VAL A 110 -4.09 -2.26 -5.33
CA VAL A 110 -4.56 -3.58 -5.71
C VAL A 110 -3.35 -4.50 -5.79
N GLY A 111 -3.16 -5.30 -4.74
CA GLY A 111 -2.06 -6.26 -4.67
C GLY A 111 -2.47 -7.65 -5.12
N VAL A 112 -1.59 -8.32 -5.87
CA VAL A 112 -1.74 -9.71 -6.30
C VAL A 112 -0.46 -10.47 -6.00
N ALA A 113 -0.56 -11.55 -5.22
CA ALA A 113 0.55 -12.48 -5.02
C ALA A 113 0.55 -13.53 -6.15
N VAL A 114 1.69 -13.70 -6.80
CA VAL A 114 1.91 -14.67 -7.87
C VAL A 114 2.91 -15.69 -7.34
N HIS A 115 2.38 -16.86 -6.99
CA HIS A 115 3.13 -17.94 -6.36
C HIS A 115 3.85 -18.82 -7.38
N ASN A 116 5.10 -19.17 -7.10
CA ASN A 116 5.90 -20.10 -7.90
C ASN A 116 6.17 -21.40 -7.14
N ASN A 117 6.04 -22.54 -7.84
CA ASN A 117 6.39 -23.88 -7.36
C ASN A 117 5.83 -24.20 -5.95
N ASP A 118 4.58 -23.84 -5.68
CA ASP A 118 3.89 -24.18 -4.45
C ASP A 118 2.38 -24.42 -4.67
N PRO A 119 1.60 -24.87 -3.65
CA PRO A 119 0.19 -25.20 -3.82
C PRO A 119 -0.73 -24.05 -4.27
N MET A 120 -0.26 -22.79 -4.22
CA MET A 120 -1.01 -21.60 -4.66
C MET A 120 -0.59 -21.14 -6.07
N THR A 121 0.34 -21.84 -6.72
CA THR A 121 0.78 -21.50 -8.07
C THR A 121 -0.34 -21.62 -9.10
N VAL A 122 -0.48 -20.56 -9.90
CA VAL A 122 -1.23 -20.56 -11.16
C VAL A 122 -0.22 -20.51 -12.29
N ASN A 123 0.00 -21.64 -12.96
CA ASN A 123 1.10 -21.84 -13.89
C ASN A 123 1.15 -20.78 -15.01
N GLU A 124 -0.01 -20.40 -15.56
CA GLU A 124 -0.10 -19.41 -16.63
C GLU A 124 0.36 -18.02 -16.14
N TYR A 125 0.05 -17.68 -14.90
CA TYR A 125 0.43 -16.38 -14.33
C TYR A 125 1.91 -16.35 -13.94
N ASP A 126 2.40 -17.43 -13.33
CA ASP A 126 3.81 -17.62 -13.00
C ASP A 126 4.71 -17.60 -14.26
N ALA A 127 4.28 -18.24 -15.34
CA ALA A 127 4.95 -18.18 -16.64
C ALA A 127 5.03 -16.74 -17.18
N GLY A 128 3.95 -15.97 -17.04
CA GLY A 128 3.95 -14.54 -17.37
C GLY A 128 4.96 -13.75 -16.55
N TRP A 129 5.14 -14.10 -15.27
CA TRP A 129 6.04 -13.41 -14.37
C TRP A 129 7.51 -13.71 -14.67
N THR A 130 7.85 -14.98 -14.85
CA THR A 130 9.22 -15.40 -15.20
C THR A 130 9.69 -14.85 -16.55
N SER A 131 8.77 -14.38 -17.39
CA SER A 131 9.08 -13.71 -18.68
C SER A 131 9.36 -12.21 -18.59
N VAL A 132 9.19 -11.57 -17.42
CA VAL A 132 9.37 -10.12 -17.29
C VAL A 132 10.86 -9.73 -17.42
N PRO A 133 11.22 -8.79 -18.31
CA PRO A 133 12.60 -8.35 -18.47
C PRO A 133 13.21 -7.83 -17.16
N GLY A 134 14.40 -8.31 -16.83
CA GLY A 134 15.13 -7.92 -15.62
C GLY A 134 14.71 -8.67 -14.34
N PHE A 135 13.73 -9.57 -14.41
CA PHE A 135 13.37 -10.42 -13.28
C PHE A 135 14.53 -11.36 -12.94
N THR A 136 14.97 -11.36 -11.67
CA THR A 136 16.13 -12.13 -11.21
C THR A 136 15.82 -13.08 -10.06
N GLY A 137 14.64 -12.99 -9.44
CA GLY A 137 14.26 -13.92 -8.37
C GLY A 137 13.18 -13.39 -7.42
N TYR A 138 13.02 -14.10 -6.31
CA TYR A 138 11.94 -13.91 -5.33
C TYR A 138 12.48 -13.36 -4.00
N PRO A 139 11.77 -12.41 -3.33
CA PRO A 139 10.59 -11.72 -3.83
C PRO A 139 10.94 -10.60 -4.82
N SER A 140 10.06 -10.34 -5.76
CA SER A 140 10.08 -9.13 -6.61
C SER A 140 8.67 -8.58 -6.76
N VAL A 141 8.55 -7.28 -7.01
CA VAL A 141 7.26 -6.63 -7.31
C VAL A 141 7.30 -5.97 -8.67
N LEU A 142 6.18 -6.00 -9.39
CA LEU A 142 5.96 -5.23 -10.61
C LEU A 142 4.74 -4.34 -10.42
N THR A 143 4.99 -3.03 -10.40
CA THR A 143 3.93 -2.02 -10.25
C THR A 143 3.44 -1.58 -11.62
N ASN A 144 2.13 -1.63 -11.84
CA ASN A 144 1.42 -1.24 -13.05
C ASN A 144 2.02 -1.83 -14.34
N ARG A 145 2.63 -3.04 -14.26
CA ARG A 145 3.38 -3.65 -15.37
C ARG A 145 4.50 -2.76 -15.96
N LYS A 146 4.99 -1.78 -15.19
CA LYS A 146 6.02 -0.80 -15.60
C LYS A 146 7.34 -0.97 -14.84
N THR A 147 7.28 -0.94 -13.52
CA THR A 147 8.47 -0.85 -12.66
C THR A 147 8.65 -2.14 -11.88
N LEU A 148 9.70 -2.89 -12.24
CA LEU A 148 10.18 -4.04 -11.49
C LEU A 148 11.09 -3.57 -10.35
N GLY A 149 10.94 -4.15 -9.16
CA GLY A 149 11.81 -3.81 -8.03
C GLY A 149 11.72 -4.78 -6.84
N ASP A 150 12.51 -4.50 -5.81
CA ASP A 150 12.42 -5.19 -4.52
C ASP A 150 11.23 -4.62 -3.71
N PRO A 151 10.45 -5.47 -3.00
CA PRO A 151 9.33 -5.00 -2.19
C PRO A 151 9.68 -3.90 -1.16
N ASN A 152 10.92 -3.85 -0.66
CA ASN A 152 11.38 -2.80 0.26
C ASN A 152 11.30 -1.38 -0.35
N GLY A 153 11.35 -1.27 -1.68
CA GLY A 153 11.22 -0.01 -2.41
C GLY A 153 9.79 0.28 -2.89
N LEU A 154 8.78 -0.48 -2.47
CA LEU A 154 7.44 -0.40 -3.06
C LEU A 154 6.70 0.90 -2.71
N GLU A 155 6.85 1.40 -1.49
CA GLU A 155 6.13 2.60 -1.05
C GLU A 155 6.55 3.88 -1.81
N PRO A 156 7.84 4.19 -2.02
CA PRO A 156 8.24 5.29 -2.89
C PRO A 156 7.65 5.20 -4.30
N VAL A 157 7.71 4.01 -4.92
CA VAL A 157 7.16 3.77 -6.26
C VAL A 157 5.64 3.96 -6.29
N PHE A 158 4.94 3.58 -5.22
CA PHE A 158 3.51 3.85 -5.07
C PHE A 158 3.21 5.35 -5.11
N TYR A 159 3.95 6.17 -4.35
CA TYR A 159 3.75 7.62 -4.32
C TYR A 159 4.09 8.30 -5.65
N ASP A 160 5.14 7.84 -6.34
CA ASP A 160 5.50 8.35 -7.67
C ASP A 160 4.39 8.08 -8.69
N GLN A 161 3.76 6.89 -8.64
CA GLN A 161 2.78 6.47 -9.63
C GLN A 161 1.35 6.89 -9.31
N ILE A 162 0.99 7.13 -8.03
CA ILE A 162 -0.39 7.43 -7.64
C ILE A 162 -0.84 8.80 -8.12
N VAL A 163 0.10 9.70 -8.41
CA VAL A 163 -0.15 11.03 -8.97
C VAL A 163 -0.20 11.05 -10.50
N GLU A 164 0.18 9.95 -11.17
CA GLU A 164 0.11 9.84 -12.63
C GLU A 164 -1.34 9.75 -13.11
N ILE A 165 -1.77 10.72 -13.92
CA ILE A 165 -3.08 10.72 -14.57
C ILE A 165 -3.25 9.48 -15.46
N THR A 166 -4.45 8.90 -15.47
CA THR A 166 -4.81 7.78 -16.34
C THR A 166 -5.85 8.20 -17.37
N PRO A 167 -5.68 7.85 -18.65
CA PRO A 167 -6.62 8.22 -19.70
C PRO A 167 -7.91 7.38 -19.68
N VAL A 168 -7.96 6.34 -18.84
CA VAL A 168 -9.11 5.44 -18.72
C VAL A 168 -9.50 5.31 -17.27
N LYS A 169 -10.79 5.48 -16.99
CA LYS A 169 -11.41 5.09 -15.72
C LYS A 169 -12.04 3.71 -15.90
N ILE A 170 -11.69 2.79 -15.01
CA ILE A 170 -12.25 1.42 -15.01
C ILE A 170 -13.15 1.27 -13.78
N GLU A 171 -14.38 0.83 -14.01
CA GLU A 171 -15.33 0.44 -12.98
C GLU A 171 -15.62 -1.05 -13.12
N LEU A 172 -15.56 -1.77 -11.99
CA LEU A 172 -15.80 -3.20 -11.92
C LEU A 172 -17.12 -3.46 -11.21
N GLY A 173 -18.00 -4.21 -11.85
CA GLY A 173 -19.23 -4.75 -11.28
C GLY A 173 -19.15 -6.27 -11.20
N ALA A 174 -19.73 -6.87 -10.17
CA ALA A 174 -19.91 -8.31 -10.10
C ALA A 174 -21.26 -8.64 -9.47
N SER A 175 -21.93 -9.66 -10.01
CA SER A 175 -23.14 -10.22 -9.41
C SER A 175 -23.05 -11.74 -9.42
N PHE A 176 -23.42 -12.37 -8.29
CA PHE A 176 -23.40 -13.82 -8.14
C PHE A 176 -24.83 -14.31 -7.94
N ASN A 177 -25.23 -15.30 -8.75
CA ASN A 177 -26.48 -16.02 -8.57
C ASN A 177 -26.19 -17.31 -7.78
N ASP A 178 -26.72 -17.40 -6.57
CA ASP A 178 -26.49 -18.52 -5.66
C ASP A 178 -27.18 -19.83 -6.09
N VAL A 179 -28.27 -19.73 -6.85
CA VAL A 179 -29.02 -20.88 -7.39
C VAL A 179 -28.33 -21.45 -8.64
N SER A 180 -28.08 -20.61 -9.65
CA SER A 180 -27.44 -21.07 -10.90
C SER A 180 -25.91 -21.22 -10.77
N ARG A 181 -25.34 -20.73 -9.66
CA ARG A 181 -23.88 -20.68 -9.43
C ARG A 181 -23.14 -19.81 -10.45
N GLU A 182 -23.85 -18.91 -11.12
CA GLU A 182 -23.28 -18.03 -12.14
C GLU A 182 -22.71 -16.75 -11.52
N LEU A 183 -21.43 -16.48 -11.76
CA LEU A 183 -20.79 -15.19 -11.48
C LEU A 183 -20.75 -14.37 -12.77
N LYS A 184 -21.43 -13.22 -12.78
CA LYS A 184 -21.31 -12.21 -13.84
C LYS A 184 -20.34 -11.14 -13.39
N VAL A 185 -19.36 -10.85 -14.23
CA VAL A 185 -18.41 -9.75 -14.05
C VAL A 185 -18.64 -8.76 -15.17
N GLU A 186 -18.81 -7.50 -14.82
CA GLU A 186 -18.97 -6.38 -15.74
C GLU A 186 -17.76 -5.45 -15.58
N ILE A 187 -17.18 -5.05 -16.71
CA ILE A 187 -16.15 -4.03 -16.75
C ILE A 187 -16.70 -2.88 -17.58
N LYS A 188 -16.71 -1.69 -16.99
CA LYS A 188 -16.97 -0.45 -17.70
C LYS A 188 -15.67 0.36 -17.79
N SER A 189 -15.35 0.78 -19.01
CA SER A 189 -14.16 1.58 -19.31
C SER A 189 -14.59 2.91 -19.92
N ASP A 190 -14.38 4.00 -19.18
CA ASP A 190 -14.65 5.35 -19.63
C ASP A 190 -13.31 6.01 -20.01
N PHE A 191 -13.10 6.26 -21.31
CA PHE A 191 -11.90 6.96 -21.81
C PHE A 191 -12.10 8.47 -21.67
N ILE A 192 -11.24 9.10 -20.88
CA ILE A 192 -11.30 10.53 -20.55
C ILE A 192 -10.43 11.33 -21.52
N GLU A 193 -9.44 10.68 -22.13
CA GLU A 193 -8.57 11.25 -23.16
C GLU A 193 -8.44 10.28 -24.34
N SER A 194 -8.06 10.81 -25.51
CA SER A 194 -7.76 9.99 -26.69
C SER A 194 -6.55 9.10 -26.42
N VAL A 195 -6.73 7.80 -26.64
CA VAL A 195 -5.65 6.81 -26.59
C VAL A 195 -5.40 6.24 -27.99
N SER A 196 -4.18 5.79 -28.25
CA SER A 196 -3.78 5.21 -29.54
C SER A 196 -3.08 3.87 -29.35
N GLY A 197 -3.21 3.01 -30.37
CA GLY A 197 -2.68 1.65 -30.35
C GLY A 197 -3.65 0.63 -29.76
N ASP A 198 -3.15 -0.57 -29.56
CA ASP A 198 -3.93 -1.70 -29.03
C ASP A 198 -3.97 -1.64 -27.50
N HIS A 199 -5.18 -1.77 -26.93
CA HIS A 199 -5.39 -1.81 -25.49
C HIS A 199 -6.11 -3.11 -25.11
N ILE A 200 -5.58 -3.79 -24.08
CA ILE A 200 -6.08 -5.08 -23.62
C ILE A 200 -6.64 -4.92 -22.21
N ILE A 201 -7.87 -5.39 -22.00
CA ILE A 201 -8.46 -5.55 -20.68
C ILE A 201 -8.29 -7.02 -20.28
N ASN A 202 -7.49 -7.28 -19.25
CA ASN A 202 -7.27 -8.62 -18.74
C ASN A 202 -8.28 -8.95 -17.64
N LEU A 203 -9.18 -9.89 -17.93
CA LEU A 203 -10.01 -10.58 -16.95
C LEU A 203 -9.31 -11.87 -16.52
N GLY A 204 -8.62 -11.83 -15.39
CA GLY A 204 -8.01 -13.04 -14.84
C GLY A 204 -9.09 -13.95 -14.26
N ASN A 205 -9.10 -15.23 -14.66
CA ASN A 205 -9.89 -16.28 -14.01
C ASN A 205 -9.25 -16.63 -12.65
N TYR A 206 -9.40 -15.74 -11.68
CA TYR A 206 -8.86 -15.94 -10.33
C TYR A 206 -9.85 -16.73 -9.48
N THR A 207 -9.83 -18.05 -9.60
CA THR A 207 -10.62 -18.93 -8.72
C THR A 207 -10.16 -18.88 -7.26
N HIS A 208 -8.95 -18.37 -6.95
CA HIS A 208 -8.34 -18.39 -5.62
C HIS A 208 -7.71 -17.06 -5.17
N LEU A 209 -8.35 -15.92 -5.45
CA LEU A 209 -7.92 -14.66 -4.84
C LEU A 209 -8.39 -14.64 -3.37
N HIS A 210 -7.48 -14.88 -2.42
CA HIS A 210 -7.74 -14.73 -0.99
C HIS A 210 -7.78 -13.22 -0.62
N ALA A 211 -8.76 -12.48 -1.14
CA ALA A 211 -9.24 -11.30 -0.44
C ALA A 211 -9.87 -11.79 0.86
N LYS A 212 -9.50 -11.20 2.00
CA LYS A 212 -9.91 -11.56 3.37
C LYS A 212 -11.42 -11.83 3.48
N LEU A 213 -11.82 -13.06 3.15
CA LEU A 213 -13.15 -13.61 3.33
C LEU A 213 -13.14 -14.33 4.68
N ILE A 214 -14.08 -13.96 5.53
CA ILE A 214 -14.50 -14.77 6.67
C ILE A 214 -14.85 -16.15 6.11
N TYR A 215 -14.22 -17.18 6.67
CA TYR A 215 -14.36 -18.60 6.34
C TYR A 215 -15.75 -19.01 5.84
N CYS A 216 -15.80 -19.77 4.74
CA CYS A 216 -16.75 -20.88 4.65
C CYS A 216 -16.05 -22.11 4.06
N LYS A 217 -16.27 -23.25 4.72
CA LYS A 217 -15.61 -24.54 4.56
C LYS A 217 -15.86 -25.15 3.18
N GLN A 218 -14.87 -25.91 2.72
CA GLN A 218 -14.90 -26.75 1.51
C GLN A 218 -16.12 -27.66 1.43
N ASN A 219 -16.60 -27.91 0.20
CA ASN A 219 -16.98 -29.26 -0.24
C ASN A 219 -16.70 -29.40 -1.75
N THR A 220 -15.81 -30.35 -2.04
CA THR A 220 -15.44 -30.85 -3.36
C THR A 220 -16.59 -31.59 -4.03
N THR A 221 -16.77 -31.44 -5.35
CA THR A 221 -16.93 -32.58 -6.28
C THR A 221 -16.75 -32.12 -7.74
N TYR A 222 -16.05 -32.97 -8.50
CA TYR A 222 -15.79 -32.85 -9.93
C TYR A 222 -16.98 -33.32 -10.79
N SER A 223 -17.04 -32.83 -12.02
CA SER A 223 -17.36 -33.61 -13.23
C SER A 223 -16.61 -33.01 -14.42
#